data_AF-A0A9N9RF92-F1
#
_entry.id   AF-A0A9N9RF92-F1
#
_cell.length_a   1.000
_cell.length_b   1.000
_cell.length_c   1.000
_cell.angle_alpha   90.00
_cell.angle_beta   90.00
_cell.angle_gamma   90.00
#
_symmetry.space_group_name_H-M   'P 1'
#
loop_
_entity.id
_entity.type
_entity.pdbx_description
1 polymer ?
#
loop_
_entity_poly.entity_id
_entity_poly.type
_entity_poly.pdbx_seq_one_letter_code
_entity_poly.pdbx_strand_id
1 'polypeptide(L)'
;MEVSGGVEEGFVREWTPCSHILNLIPPRIQNGLFSNELCLTCVDSVSEYIALGTNVGLVYWYDRKKGNIQRLRCEAATSPITFVKIVSTVDYMVGAGNAAGQVTVFQIPKEHPENVPDTFKPKVEPKVERYTIGDLHKTMITAIEWSKNGMKLFSGDKNGVIIMTEIDFYMVRA
;
A
#
# COMPACT_ATOMS: atom_id res chain seq x y z
N MET A 1 48.71 20.61 -24.60
CA MET A 1 48.59 19.76 -23.40
C MET A 1 47.11 19.66 -23.11
N GLU A 2 46.55 18.49 -23.39
CA GLU A 2 45.15 18.16 -23.08
C GLU A 2 44.92 18.21 -21.57
N VAL A 3 43.75 18.71 -21.16
CA VAL A 3 42.94 18.02 -20.14
C VAL A 3 41.48 18.13 -20.58
N SER A 4 41.00 17.02 -21.13
CA SER A 4 39.61 16.69 -21.43
C SER A 4 38.83 16.35 -20.16
N GLY A 5 37.55 16.72 -20.12
CA GLY A 5 36.53 16.01 -19.35
C GLY A 5 36.39 16.38 -17.87
N GLY A 6 35.76 17.53 -17.60
CA GLY A 6 35.13 17.75 -16.30
C GLY A 6 33.83 16.95 -16.25
N VAL A 7 33.84 15.80 -15.59
CA VAL A 7 32.63 15.10 -15.14
C VAL A 7 31.86 16.10 -14.29
N GLU A 8 30.66 16.51 -14.71
CA GLU A 8 29.72 17.13 -13.78
C GLU A 8 29.45 16.10 -12.68
N GLU A 9 30.13 16.23 -11.54
CA GLU A 9 29.76 15.53 -10.32
C GLU A 9 28.31 15.90 -10.02
N GLY A 10 27.40 14.99 -10.37
CA GLY A 10 25.97 15.18 -10.12
C GLY A 10 25.75 15.33 -8.62
N PHE A 11 25.59 16.57 -8.15
CA PHE A 11 25.29 16.85 -6.76
C PHE A 11 23.99 16.12 -6.37
N VAL A 12 24.11 15.20 -5.42
CA VAL A 12 22.94 14.59 -4.79
C VAL A 12 22.23 15.68 -4.01
N ARG A 13 21.01 16.02 -4.43
CA ARG A 13 20.13 16.92 -3.69
C ARG A 13 19.31 16.12 -2.70
N GLU A 14 19.41 16.47 -1.43
CA GLU A 14 18.51 15.96 -0.41
C GLU A 14 17.17 16.71 -0.52
N TRP A 15 16.08 15.94 -0.59
CA TRP A 15 14.74 16.49 -0.50
C TRP A 15 14.37 16.72 0.96
N THR A 16 13.63 17.78 1.26
CA THR A 16 13.14 18.06 2.61
C THR A 16 12.47 16.81 3.19
N PRO A 17 12.77 16.42 4.45
CA PRO A 17 12.16 15.27 5.08
C PRO A 17 10.62 15.30 4.99
N CYS A 18 9.99 14.15 4.78
CA CYS A 18 8.52 13.99 4.77
C CYS A 18 7.89 14.08 6.18
N SER A 19 8.37 15.00 7.00
CA SER A 19 7.95 15.18 8.41
C SER A 19 6.45 15.42 8.54
N HIS A 20 5.83 16.10 7.58
CA HIS A 20 4.39 16.32 7.56
C HIS A 20 3.58 15.00 7.57
N ILE A 21 4.02 13.97 6.84
CA ILE A 21 3.36 12.66 6.82
C ILE A 21 3.61 11.92 8.14
N LEU A 22 4.85 11.95 8.62
CA LEU A 22 5.23 11.27 9.87
C LEU A 22 4.48 11.84 11.08
N ASN A 23 4.21 13.15 11.09
CA ASN A 23 3.44 13.80 12.16
C ASN A 23 1.97 13.36 12.21
N LEU A 24 1.43 12.76 11.14
CA LEU A 24 0.08 12.19 11.11
C LEU A 24 0.04 10.76 11.70
N ILE A 25 1.21 10.13 11.89
CA ILE A 25 1.35 8.75 12.33
C ILE A 25 1.72 8.75 13.81
N PRO A 26 0.95 8.06 14.69
CA PRO A 26 1.29 7.99 16.10
C PRO A 26 2.61 7.22 16.28
N PRO A 27 3.52 7.66 17.16
CA PRO A 27 4.80 6.98 17.36
C PRO A 27 4.67 5.62 18.07
N ARG A 28 3.50 5.36 18.67
CA ARG A 28 3.18 4.13 19.39
C ARG A 28 1.77 3.67 19.09
N ILE A 29 1.56 2.37 19.20
CA ILE A 29 0.24 1.75 19.11
C ILE A 29 -0.06 0.99 20.39
N GLN A 30 -1.34 0.97 20.76
CA GLN A 30 -1.83 0.21 21.90
C GLN A 30 -2.41 -1.13 21.42
N ASN A 31 -1.87 -2.23 21.94
CA ASN A 31 -2.38 -3.58 21.73
C ASN A 31 -2.80 -4.14 23.10
N GLY A 32 -4.07 -3.98 23.43
CA GLY A 32 -4.61 -4.32 24.75
C GLY A 32 -4.01 -3.43 25.85
N LEU A 33 -3.38 -4.05 26.85
CA LEU A 33 -2.72 -3.34 27.96
C LEU A 33 -1.30 -2.87 27.64
N PHE A 34 -0.74 -3.30 26.49
CA PHE A 34 0.63 -3.01 26.12
C PHE A 34 0.70 -1.90 25.08
N SER A 35 1.72 -1.05 25.19
CA SER A 35 2.07 -0.04 24.19
C SER A 35 3.37 -0.43 23.53
N ASN A 36 3.36 -0.52 22.20
CA ASN A 36 4.53 -0.86 21.40
C ASN A 36 4.91 0.32 20.51
N GLU A 37 6.20 0.41 20.19
CA GLU A 37 6.69 1.32 19.15
C GLU A 37 6.08 0.96 17.80
N LEU A 38 5.63 1.98 17.08
CA LEU A 38 5.12 1.84 15.73
C LEU A 38 6.24 2.15 14.73
N CYS A 39 6.67 1.14 13.99
CA CYS A 39 7.73 1.28 12.99
C CYS A 39 7.14 1.16 11.59
N LEU A 40 7.57 2.03 10.69
CA LEU A 40 7.32 1.88 9.25
C LEU A 40 8.30 0.84 8.69
N THR A 41 7.80 -0.08 7.87
CA THR A 41 8.56 -1.26 7.40
C THR A 41 8.77 -1.30 5.91
N CYS A 42 7.85 -0.74 5.14
CA CYS A 42 7.90 -0.70 3.68
C CYS A 42 7.04 0.46 3.16
N VAL A 43 7.29 0.87 1.92
CA VAL A 43 6.61 1.98 1.27
C VAL A 43 6.40 1.67 -0.21
N ASP A 44 5.27 2.12 -0.74
CA ASP A 44 5.07 2.26 -2.18
C ASP A 44 4.26 3.53 -2.46
N SER A 45 4.34 4.06 -3.68
CA SER A 45 3.65 5.29 -4.02
C SER A 45 3.21 5.37 -5.47
N VAL A 46 2.06 6.02 -5.67
CA VAL A 46 1.62 6.57 -6.94
C VAL A 46 1.62 8.11 -6.84
N SER A 47 1.30 8.80 -7.94
CA SER A 47 1.31 10.27 -8.00
C SER A 47 0.43 10.91 -6.92
N GLU A 48 -0.71 10.29 -6.63
CA GLU A 48 -1.74 10.81 -5.72
C GLU A 48 -1.58 10.31 -4.29
N TYR A 49 -0.98 9.13 -4.08
CA TYR A 49 -1.02 8.44 -2.80
C TYR A 49 0.30 7.78 -2.39
N ILE A 50 0.48 7.59 -1.09
CA ILE A 50 1.56 6.79 -0.50
C ILE A 50 0.95 5.72 0.39
N ALA A 51 1.40 4.47 0.22
CA ALA A 51 1.13 3.38 1.13
C ALA A 51 2.35 3.13 2.03
N LEU A 52 2.15 3.08 3.34
CA LEU A 52 3.20 2.82 4.33
C LEU A 52 2.82 1.60 5.17
N GLY A 53 3.57 0.51 5.03
CA GLY A 53 3.41 -0.67 5.88
C GLY A 53 4.03 -0.46 7.27
N THR A 54 3.53 -1.21 8.26
CA THR A 54 3.97 -1.11 9.65
C THR A 54 4.34 -2.46 10.25
N ASN A 55 5.00 -2.44 11.41
CA ASN A 55 5.27 -3.63 12.21
C ASN A 55 4.03 -4.28 12.87
N VAL A 56 2.81 -3.77 12.64
CA VAL A 56 1.58 -4.19 13.33
C VAL A 56 0.36 -4.32 12.40
N GLY A 57 0.48 -5.11 11.32
CA GLY A 57 -0.67 -5.49 10.48
C GLY A 57 -1.48 -4.32 9.92
N LEU A 58 -0.86 -3.14 9.80
CA LEU A 58 -1.51 -1.89 9.42
C LEU A 58 -0.76 -1.27 8.25
N VAL A 59 -1.52 -0.80 7.26
CA VAL A 59 -1.01 0.06 6.18
C VAL A 59 -1.63 1.44 6.34
N TYR A 60 -0.81 2.49 6.32
CA TYR A 60 -1.29 3.85 6.21
C TYR A 60 -1.40 4.25 4.74
N TRP A 61 -2.55 4.82 4.37
CA TRP A 61 -2.85 5.33 3.05
C TRP A 61 -2.92 6.86 3.11
N TYR A 62 -1.91 7.52 2.56
CA TYR A 62 -1.78 8.98 2.62
C TYR A 62 -2.19 9.62 1.29
N ASP A 63 -3.16 10.54 1.34
CA ASP A 63 -3.59 11.35 0.21
C ASP A 63 -2.71 12.60 0.09
N ARG A 64 -1.95 12.71 -1.01
CA ARG A 64 -1.04 13.83 -1.23
C ARG A 64 -1.77 15.14 -1.53
N LYS A 65 -2.98 15.08 -2.10
CA LYS A 65 -3.79 16.27 -2.44
C LYS A 65 -4.49 16.81 -1.19
N LYS A 66 -5.05 15.93 -0.36
CA LYS A 66 -5.83 16.31 0.84
C LYS A 66 -4.98 16.44 2.10
N GLY A 67 -3.78 15.85 2.12
CA GLY A 67 -2.90 15.86 3.28
C GLY A 67 -3.46 15.05 4.47
N ASN A 68 -4.33 14.08 4.22
CA ASN A 68 -4.92 13.24 5.24
C ASN A 68 -4.43 11.78 5.13
N ILE A 69 -4.63 11.01 6.19
CA ILE A 69 -4.17 9.63 6.27
C ILE A 69 -5.29 8.69 6.73
N GLN A 70 -5.47 7.60 6.00
CA GLN A 70 -6.41 6.53 6.33
C GLN A 70 -5.66 5.30 6.83
N ARG A 71 -6.27 4.54 7.74
CA ARG A 71 -5.74 3.29 8.30
C ARG A 71 -6.38 2.08 7.63
N LEU A 72 -5.60 1.31 6.87
CA LEU A 72 -6.01 0.08 6.22
C LEU A 72 -5.54 -1.12 7.06
N ARG A 73 -6.47 -1.78 7.76
CA ARG A 73 -6.15 -2.85 8.71
C ARG A 73 -6.20 -4.23 8.03
N CYS A 74 -5.09 -4.95 8.08
CA CYS A 74 -5.04 -6.36 7.70
C CYS A 74 -5.75 -7.23 8.75
N GLU A 75 -6.08 -8.46 8.38
CA GLU A 75 -6.72 -9.41 9.29
C GLU A 75 -5.77 -9.86 10.40
N ALA A 76 -4.52 -10.20 10.07
CA ALA A 76 -3.47 -10.40 11.07
C ALA A 76 -2.91 -9.06 11.55
N ALA A 77 -3.66 -8.41 12.43
CA ALA A 77 -3.38 -7.10 13.00
C ALA A 77 -2.07 -7.00 13.81
N THR A 78 -1.40 -8.12 14.10
CA THR A 78 -0.13 -8.16 14.84
C THR A 78 1.06 -8.58 13.97
N SER A 79 0.83 -9.02 12.74
CA SER A 79 1.89 -9.48 11.85
C SER A 79 2.52 -8.30 11.12
N PRO A 80 3.86 -8.10 11.19
CA PRO A 80 4.53 -7.03 10.46
C PRO A 80 4.24 -7.10 8.96
N ILE A 81 3.84 -5.98 8.38
CA ILE A 81 3.77 -5.81 6.92
C ILE A 81 5.20 -5.76 6.40
N THR A 82 5.53 -6.59 5.42
CA THR A 82 6.88 -6.71 4.87
C THR A 82 6.98 -6.18 3.46
N PHE A 83 5.86 -6.08 2.75
CA PHE A 83 5.81 -5.54 1.40
C PHE A 83 4.46 -4.87 1.14
N VAL A 84 4.48 -3.75 0.43
CA VAL A 84 3.28 -3.08 -0.10
C VAL A 84 3.47 -2.78 -1.58
N LYS A 85 2.40 -2.91 -2.36
CA LYS A 85 2.40 -2.57 -3.79
C LYS A 85 1.06 -1.99 -4.23
N ILE A 86 1.09 -0.84 -4.89
CA ILE A 86 -0.06 -0.12 -5.42
C ILE A 86 -0.15 -0.34 -6.93
N VAL A 87 -1.35 -0.58 -7.45
CA VAL A 87 -1.65 -0.40 -8.88
C VAL A 87 -2.86 0.52 -9.03
N SER A 88 -2.75 1.46 -9.98
CA SER A 88 -3.81 2.40 -10.31
C SER A 88 -4.54 1.89 -11.56
N THR A 89 -5.80 1.45 -11.39
CA THR A 89 -6.64 0.96 -12.49
C THR A 89 -7.97 1.73 -12.50
N VAL A 90 -9.11 1.05 -12.49
CA VAL A 90 -10.42 1.66 -12.25
C VAL A 90 -10.48 2.17 -10.80
N ASP A 91 -10.11 1.31 -9.87
CA ASP A 91 -9.86 1.64 -8.46
C ASP A 91 -8.33 1.63 -8.19
N TYR A 92 -7.92 2.12 -7.03
CA TYR A 92 -6.58 1.80 -6.54
C TYR A 92 -6.62 0.44 -5.86
N MET A 93 -5.72 -0.46 -6.26
CA MET A 93 -5.54 -1.73 -5.59
C MET A 93 -4.23 -1.69 -4.80
N VAL A 94 -4.28 -2.09 -3.53
CA VAL A 94 -3.10 -2.13 -2.65
C VAL A 94 -2.91 -3.56 -2.14
N GLY A 95 -1.84 -4.20 -2.56
CA GLY A 95 -1.41 -5.49 -2.04
C GLY A 95 -0.47 -5.28 -0.85
N ALA A 96 -0.72 -5.96 0.26
CA ALA A 96 0.06 -5.87 1.49
C ALA A 96 0.41 -7.29 1.99
N GLY A 97 1.68 -7.65 1.91
CA GLY A 97 2.22 -8.92 2.37
C GLY A 97 2.78 -8.80 3.77
N ASN A 98 2.67 -9.86 4.58
CA ASN A 98 3.16 -9.84 5.96
C ASN A 98 4.16 -10.96 6.29
N ALA A 99 4.76 -10.86 7.47
CA ALA A 99 5.76 -11.80 7.96
C ALA A 99 5.23 -13.22 8.19
N ALA A 100 3.89 -13.38 8.29
CA ALA A 100 3.23 -14.66 8.47
C ALA A 100 2.84 -15.35 7.15
N GLY A 101 3.17 -14.75 6.00
CA GLY A 101 2.82 -15.31 4.68
C GLY A 101 1.40 -15.00 4.21
N GLN A 102 0.69 -14.09 4.85
CA GLN A 102 -0.60 -13.63 4.33
C GLN A 102 -0.42 -12.43 3.42
N VAL A 103 -1.27 -12.35 2.41
CA VAL A 103 -1.41 -11.19 1.53
C VAL A 103 -2.81 -10.61 1.70
N THR A 104 -2.90 -9.32 1.98
CA THR A 104 -4.17 -8.57 2.01
C THR A 104 -4.24 -7.68 0.78
N VAL A 105 -5.40 -7.65 0.11
CA VAL A 105 -5.69 -6.72 -0.96
C VAL A 105 -6.73 -5.71 -0.48
N PHE A 106 -6.43 -4.44 -0.64
CA PHE A 106 -7.40 -3.36 -0.46
C PHE A 106 -7.82 -2.80 -1.82
N GLN A 107 -9.11 -2.73 -2.07
CA GLN A 107 -9.67 -2.02 -3.21
C GLN A 107 -10.20 -0.68 -2.72
N ILE A 108 -9.57 0.40 -3.20
CA ILE A 108 -9.81 1.76 -2.75
C ILE A 108 -10.44 2.53 -3.91
N PRO A 109 -11.72 2.91 -3.80
CA PRO A 109 -12.42 3.63 -4.84
C PRO A 109 -11.74 4.94 -5.21
N LYS A 110 -11.65 5.24 -6.50
CA LYS A 110 -11.21 6.56 -6.95
C LYS A 110 -12.28 7.61 -6.70
N GLU A 111 -11.84 8.80 -6.32
CA GLU A 111 -12.75 9.94 -6.18
C GLU A 111 -13.35 10.31 -7.53
N HIS A 112 -14.63 10.67 -7.52
CA HIS A 112 -15.27 11.18 -8.73
C HIS A 112 -14.63 12.49 -9.16
N PRO A 113 -14.43 12.71 -10.48
CA PRO A 113 -13.98 14.00 -10.96
C PRO A 113 -14.93 15.11 -10.48
N GLU A 114 -14.38 16.24 -10.08
CA GLU A 114 -15.14 17.39 -9.54
C GLU A 114 -16.20 17.90 -10.54
N ASN A 115 -15.98 17.64 -11.83
CA ASN A 115 -16.80 18.10 -12.95
C ASN A 115 -18.03 17.22 -13.20
N VAL A 116 -18.19 16.09 -12.49
CA VAL A 116 -19.32 15.18 -12.69
C VAL A 116 -20.54 15.71 -11.94
N PRO A 117 -21.69 15.93 -12.61
CA PRO A 117 -22.92 16.35 -11.93
C PRO A 117 -23.34 15.34 -10.85
N ASP A 118 -23.84 15.83 -9.72
CA ASP A 118 -24.20 14.97 -8.57
C ASP A 118 -25.26 13.92 -8.92
N THR A 119 -26.07 14.14 -9.95
CA THR A 119 -27.04 13.18 -10.48
C THR A 119 -26.40 11.91 -11.06
N PHE A 120 -25.14 11.98 -11.50
CA PHE A 120 -24.37 10.84 -12.01
C PHE A 120 -23.45 10.22 -10.96
N LYS A 121 -23.30 10.86 -9.79
CA LYS A 121 -22.55 10.27 -8.69
C LYS A 121 -23.38 9.16 -8.03
N PRO A 122 -22.77 8.05 -7.62
CA PRO A 122 -23.44 7.04 -6.81
C PRO A 122 -24.07 7.67 -5.57
N LYS A 123 -25.29 7.27 -5.23
CA LYS A 123 -25.98 7.73 -4.01
C LYS A 123 -25.31 7.27 -2.72
N VAL A 124 -24.50 6.21 -2.80
CA VAL A 124 -23.76 5.63 -1.68
C VAL A 124 -22.29 5.81 -1.99
N GLU A 125 -21.57 6.45 -1.06
CA GLU A 125 -20.12 6.59 -1.18
C GLU A 125 -19.47 5.21 -1.20
N PRO A 126 -18.66 4.90 -2.23
CA PRO A 126 -17.99 3.62 -2.33
C PRO A 126 -16.98 3.50 -1.18
N LYS A 127 -16.98 2.35 -0.52
CA LYS A 127 -16.10 2.07 0.63
C LYS A 127 -14.89 1.27 0.19
N VAL A 128 -13.82 1.37 0.98
CA VAL A 128 -12.66 0.49 0.82
C VAL A 128 -13.08 -0.95 1.12
N GLU A 129 -12.80 -1.85 0.19
CA GLU A 129 -13.00 -3.28 0.36
C GLU A 129 -11.66 -3.98 0.69
N ARG A 130 -11.74 -5.11 1.39
CA ARG A 130 -10.58 -5.86 1.87
C ARG A 130 -10.75 -7.35 1.61
N TYR A 131 -9.74 -7.95 0.99
CA TYR A 131 -9.67 -9.36 0.67
C TYR A 131 -8.41 -9.98 1.29
N THR A 132 -8.53 -11.09 2.01
CA THR A 132 -7.38 -11.79 2.60
C THR A 132 -7.09 -13.05 1.78
N ILE A 133 -5.84 -13.18 1.34
CA ILE A 133 -5.30 -14.39 0.73
C ILE A 133 -4.42 -15.07 1.79
N GLY A 134 -5.01 -16.06 2.47
CA GLY A 134 -4.37 -16.82 3.55
C GLY A 134 -3.90 -18.20 3.11
N ASP A 135 -3.05 -18.81 3.93
CA ASP A 135 -2.65 -20.22 3.88
C ASP A 135 -1.94 -20.74 2.62
N LEU A 136 -1.68 -19.88 1.62
CA LEU A 136 -0.94 -20.27 0.41
C LEU A 136 0.59 -20.16 0.59
N HIS A 137 1.09 -19.07 1.16
CA HIS A 137 2.49 -18.96 1.58
C HIS A 137 2.66 -19.44 3.03
N LYS A 138 3.75 -20.14 3.31
CA LYS A 138 4.08 -20.64 4.67
C LYS A 138 5.15 -19.80 5.36
N THR A 139 5.70 -18.81 4.67
CA THR A 139 6.75 -17.94 5.17
C THR A 139 6.51 -16.49 4.77
N MET A 140 7.30 -15.60 5.36
CA MET A 140 7.29 -14.15 5.10
C MET A 140 7.19 -13.82 3.61
N ILE A 141 6.23 -12.94 3.28
CA ILE A 141 6.15 -12.35 1.94
C ILE A 141 7.35 -11.42 1.73
N THR A 142 8.03 -11.58 0.60
CA THR A 142 9.23 -10.80 0.24
C THR A 142 9.03 -9.96 -1.01
N ALA A 143 8.02 -10.27 -1.83
CA ALA A 143 7.69 -9.52 -3.03
C ALA A 143 6.19 -9.59 -3.33
N ILE A 144 5.64 -8.48 -3.84
CA ILE A 144 4.32 -8.41 -4.43
C ILE A 144 4.42 -7.59 -5.72
N GLU A 145 3.78 -8.04 -6.79
CA GLU A 145 3.67 -7.29 -8.04
C GLU A 145 2.29 -7.44 -8.68
N TRP A 146 1.80 -6.36 -9.26
CA TRP A 146 0.53 -6.35 -9.96
C TRP A 146 0.75 -6.50 -11.47
N SER A 147 -0.14 -7.26 -12.11
CA SER A 147 -0.36 -7.07 -13.55
C SER A 147 -0.84 -5.64 -13.82
N LYS A 148 -0.47 -5.09 -14.98
CA LYS A 148 -0.79 -3.69 -15.35
C LYS A 148 -2.28 -3.36 -15.31
N ASN A 149 -3.14 -4.34 -15.55
CA ASN A 149 -4.60 -4.19 -15.53
C ASN A 149 -5.23 -4.49 -14.16
N GLY A 150 -4.43 -4.85 -13.13
CA GLY A 150 -4.90 -5.15 -11.78
C GLY A 150 -5.68 -6.45 -11.63
N MET A 151 -5.76 -7.29 -12.67
CA MET A 151 -6.53 -8.54 -12.63
C MET A 151 -5.76 -9.73 -12.03
N LYS A 152 -4.44 -9.60 -11.92
CA LYS A 152 -3.55 -10.60 -11.36
C LYS A 152 -2.61 -9.96 -10.35
N LEU A 153 -2.46 -10.63 -9.21
CA LEU A 153 -1.50 -10.33 -8.17
C LEU A 153 -0.49 -11.47 -8.09
N PHE A 154 0.79 -11.14 -8.11
CA PHE A 154 1.87 -12.10 -7.90
C PHE A 154 2.47 -11.83 -6.52
N SER A 155 2.60 -12.86 -5.70
CA SER A 155 3.25 -12.79 -4.39
C SER A 155 4.34 -13.84 -4.27
N GLY A 156 5.49 -13.43 -3.73
CA GLY A 156 6.65 -14.28 -3.49
C GLY A 156 6.99 -14.34 -2.01
N ASP A 157 7.36 -15.51 -1.50
CA ASP A 157 7.83 -15.67 -0.11
C ASP A 157 9.33 -15.97 0.02
N LYS A 158 9.81 -15.99 1.25
CA LYS A 158 11.22 -16.20 1.61
C LYS A 158 11.78 -17.55 1.14
N ASN A 159 10.92 -18.55 0.91
CA ASN A 159 11.33 -19.87 0.42
C ASN A 159 11.34 -19.93 -1.12
N GLY A 160 11.03 -18.84 -1.81
CA GLY A 160 10.97 -18.79 -3.28
C GLY A 160 9.66 -19.33 -3.86
N VAL A 161 8.63 -19.53 -3.04
CA VAL A 161 7.29 -19.87 -3.54
C VAL A 161 6.69 -18.62 -4.18
N ILE A 162 6.19 -18.76 -5.42
CA ILE A 162 5.48 -17.71 -6.14
C ILE A 162 4.04 -18.15 -6.35
N ILE A 163 3.10 -17.30 -5.96
CA ILE A 163 1.66 -17.51 -6.15
C ILE A 163 1.13 -16.41 -7.05
N MET A 164 0.28 -16.80 -8.00
CA MET A 164 -0.53 -15.89 -8.80
C MET A 164 -1.97 -16.00 -8.32
N THR A 165 -2.55 -14.89 -7.90
CA THR A 165 -3.97 -14.77 -7.56
C THR A 165 -4.67 -13.97 -8.65
N GLU A 166 -5.75 -14.52 -9.21
CA GLU A 166 -6.64 -13.77 -10.07
C GLU A 166 -7.66 -13.00 -9.22
N ILE A 167 -7.84 -11.72 -9.54
CA ILE A 167 -8.82 -10.86 -8.90
C ILE A 167 -10.06 -10.84 -9.79
N ASP A 168 -11.13 -11.45 -9.31
CA ASP A 168 -12.44 -11.41 -9.96
C ASP A 168 -13.29 -10.28 -9.34
N PHE A 169 -13.72 -9.35 -10.17
CA PHE A 169 -14.47 -8.16 -9.78
C PHE A 169 -16.00 -8.40 -9.76
N TYR A 170 -16.48 -9.62 -10.02
CA TYR A 170 -17.91 -9.91 -10.23
C TYR A 170 -18.72 -10.42 -9.02
N MET A 171 -18.15 -10.56 -7.82
CA MET A 171 -18.95 -10.94 -6.65
C MET A 171 -19.13 -9.79 -5.66
N VAL A 172 -20.20 -9.00 -5.86
CA VAL A 172 -21.30 -8.68 -4.91
C VAL A 172 -22.07 -7.46 -5.46
N ARG A 173 -23.07 -7.72 -6.29
CA ARG A 173 -24.30 -6.91 -6.37
C ARG A 173 -25.48 -7.86 -6.40
N ALA A 174 -25.98 -8.21 -5.22
CA ALA A 174 -27.32 -8.73 -5.01
C ALA A 174 -28.20 -7.60 -4.46
#